data_AF-A0A924F4X7-F1
#
_entry.id   AF-A0A924F4X7-F1
#
_cell.length_a   1.000
_cell.length_b   1.000
_cell.length_c   1.000
_cell.angle_alpha   90.00
_cell.angle_beta   90.00
_cell.angle_gamma   90.00
#
_symmetry.space_group_name_H-M   'P 1'
#
loop_
_entity.id
_entity.type
_entity.pdbx_description
1 polymer ?
#
loop_
_entity_poly.entity_id
_entity_poly.type
_entity_poly.pdbx_seq_one_letter_code
_entity_poly.pdbx_strand_id
1 'polypeptide(L)'
;WDNVRMAWLKKIFNLPSTWSGKEIIVHFEAIAGDAVVLINGHEAGKNFDNYLPFEIDISSLVKNGEENTIMVGIRDRKLFDISNEKYEYMQATYPPGSTTDNLIGIWQDVFIEALPPIRISNIFAKPDVDKDKLEFEVKLTNHSSKEQLMDRLRNG
;
A
#
# COMPACT_ATOMS: atom_id res chain seq x y z
N TRP A 1 -1.14 -3.56 -21.38
CA TRP A 1 -1.89 -2.29 -21.21
C TRP A 1 -1.45 -1.27 -22.26
N ASP A 2 -1.16 -1.70 -23.49
CA ASP A 2 -0.06 -1.05 -24.21
C ASP A 2 -0.46 0.26 -24.91
N ASN A 3 -1.77 0.51 -25.03
CA ASN A 3 -2.35 1.72 -25.61
C ASN A 3 -3.34 2.42 -24.66
N VAL A 4 -3.41 1.96 -23.40
CA VAL A 4 -4.35 2.49 -22.41
C VAL A 4 -3.63 3.53 -21.59
N ARG A 5 -4.14 4.77 -21.56
CA ARG A 5 -3.60 5.84 -20.70
C ARG A 5 -4.37 6.05 -19.41
N MET A 6 -5.56 5.44 -19.31
CA MET A 6 -6.36 5.44 -18.09
C MET A 6 -7.38 4.31 -18.14
N ALA A 7 -7.68 3.71 -16.99
CA ALA A 7 -8.81 2.79 -16.87
C ALA A 7 -9.30 2.67 -15.42
N TRP A 8 -10.44 2.01 -15.31
CA TRP A 8 -10.99 1.55 -14.04
C TRP A 8 -11.02 0.03 -14.01
N LEU A 9 -10.53 -0.54 -12.92
CA LEU A 9 -10.66 -1.96 -12.59
C LEU A 9 -11.70 -2.09 -11.47
N LYS A 10 -12.50 -3.14 -11.50
CA LYS A 10 -13.50 -3.43 -10.47
C LYS A 10 -13.42 -4.90 -10.07
N LYS A 11 -13.46 -5.15 -8.77
CA LYS A 11 -13.61 -6.51 -8.21
C LYS A 11 -14.62 -6.49 -7.08
N ILE A 12 -15.41 -7.56 -7.00
CA ILE A 12 -16.30 -7.83 -5.87
C ILE A 12 -15.60 -8.86 -4.98
N PHE A 13 -15.69 -8.69 -3.66
CA PHE A 13 -15.08 -9.58 -2.68
C PHE A 13 -15.95 -9.70 -1.43
N ASN A 14 -15.76 -10.80 -0.70
CA ASN A 14 -16.42 -11.05 0.58
C ASN A 14 -15.35 -11.16 1.67
N LEU A 15 -15.66 -10.64 2.86
CA LEU A 15 -14.79 -10.79 4.02
C LEU A 15 -15.16 -12.04 4.81
N PRO A 16 -14.18 -12.86 5.23
CA PRO A 16 -14.41 -13.95 6.17
C PRO A 16 -15.03 -13.44 7.49
N SER A 17 -16.00 -14.16 8.04
CA SER A 17 -16.63 -13.78 9.33
C SER A 17 -15.64 -13.73 10.49
N THR A 18 -14.54 -14.48 10.40
CA THR A 18 -13.43 -14.50 11.39
C THR A 18 -12.61 -13.21 11.41
N TRP A 19 -12.86 -12.27 10.50
CA TRP A 19 -12.17 -10.98 10.44
C TRP A 19 -12.89 -9.86 11.21
N SER A 20 -14.07 -10.15 11.77
CA SER A 20 -14.79 -9.20 12.61
C SER A 20 -13.91 -8.67 13.75
N GLY A 21 -13.91 -7.34 13.94
CA GLY A 21 -13.11 -6.66 14.96
C GLY A 21 -11.62 -6.50 14.65
N LYS A 22 -11.17 -6.87 13.44
CA LYS A 22 -9.81 -6.62 12.95
C LYS A 22 -9.76 -5.39 12.06
N GLU A 23 -8.56 -4.87 11.85
CA GLU A 23 -8.30 -3.84 10.84
C GLU A 23 -8.16 -4.50 9.48
N ILE A 24 -8.91 -4.01 8.49
CA ILE A 24 -8.91 -4.55 7.14
C ILE A 24 -8.04 -3.64 6.29
N ILE A 25 -6.90 -4.17 5.84
CA ILE A 25 -5.92 -3.44 5.05
C ILE A 25 -5.90 -4.03 3.65
N VAL A 26 -5.98 -3.16 2.63
CA VAL A 26 -5.65 -3.56 1.25
C VAL A 26 -4.18 -3.23 0.98
N HIS A 27 -3.44 -4.22 0.50
CA HIS A 27 -2.05 -4.11 0.13
C HIS A 27 -1.93 -4.17 -1.39
N PHE A 28 -1.20 -3.21 -1.95
CA PHE A 28 -0.75 -3.24 -3.32
C PHE A 28 0.76 -3.37 -3.29
N GLU A 29 1.30 -4.43 -3.88
CA GLU A 29 2.75 -4.59 -3.97
C GLU A 29 3.36 -3.59 -4.96
N ALA A 30 2.63 -3.24 -6.03
CA ALA A 30 2.93 -2.11 -6.90
C ALA A 30 1.74 -1.75 -7.80
N ILE A 31 1.57 -0.45 -8.05
CA ILE A 31 0.67 0.10 -9.05
C ILE A 31 1.42 1.18 -9.83
N ALA A 32 1.34 1.15 -11.16
CA ALA A 32 2.02 2.10 -12.02
C ALA A 32 1.09 3.20 -12.52
N GLY A 33 1.40 4.43 -12.10
CA GLY A 33 0.70 5.64 -12.46
C GLY A 33 0.08 6.37 -11.27
N ASP A 34 -0.84 7.27 -11.60
CA ASP A 34 -1.68 7.97 -10.64
C ASP A 34 -2.92 7.14 -10.36
N ALA A 35 -2.99 6.56 -9.17
CA ALA A 35 -4.03 5.64 -8.73
C ALA A 35 -4.96 6.26 -7.69
N VAL A 36 -6.25 5.94 -7.81
CA VAL A 36 -7.28 6.17 -6.79
C VAL A 36 -8.01 4.87 -6.50
N VAL A 37 -8.18 4.56 -5.22
CA VAL A 37 -8.87 3.35 -4.74
C VAL A 37 -10.19 3.75 -4.11
N LEU A 38 -11.26 3.10 -4.55
CA LEU A 38 -12.60 3.23 -3.99
C LEU A 38 -13.03 1.91 -3.36
N ILE A 39 -13.64 1.97 -2.18
CA ILE A 39 -14.31 0.84 -1.53
C ILE A 39 -15.79 1.18 -1.38
N ASN A 40 -16.67 0.33 -1.90
CA ASN A 40 -18.12 0.53 -1.87
C ASN A 40 -18.57 1.91 -2.38
N GLY A 41 -17.84 2.47 -3.34
CA GLY A 41 -18.10 3.79 -3.93
C GLY A 41 -17.48 4.98 -3.19
N HIS A 42 -16.78 4.77 -2.07
CA HIS A 42 -16.10 5.81 -1.30
C HIS A 42 -14.59 5.78 -1.51
N GLU A 43 -13.95 6.95 -1.60
CA GLU A 43 -12.49 7.06 -1.73
C GLU A 43 -11.81 6.54 -0.46
N ALA A 44 -10.95 5.54 -0.66
CA ALA A 44 -10.16 4.93 0.40
C ALA A 44 -8.73 5.48 0.42
N GLY A 45 -8.15 5.78 -0.75
CA GLY A 45 -6.81 6.32 -0.84
C GLY A 45 -6.34 6.57 -2.26
N LYS A 46 -5.15 7.16 -2.38
CA LYS A 46 -4.48 7.49 -3.63
C LYS A 46 -3.00 7.11 -3.55
N ASN A 47 -2.40 6.79 -4.69
CA ASN A 47 -0.96 6.56 -4.81
C ASN A 47 -0.44 7.11 -6.13
N PHE A 48 0.72 7.76 -6.11
CA PHE A 48 1.42 8.21 -7.31
C PHE A 48 2.84 7.65 -7.25
N ASP A 49 3.01 6.47 -7.84
CA ASP A 49 4.30 5.77 -7.92
C ASP A 49 4.25 4.74 -9.06
N ASN A 50 5.32 3.98 -9.25
CA ASN A 50 5.38 2.90 -10.21
C ASN A 50 5.80 1.55 -9.64
N TYR A 51 6.52 1.51 -8.51
CA TYR A 51 7.24 0.33 -8.06
C TYR A 51 7.06 0.02 -6.59
N LEU A 52 6.79 1.04 -5.76
CA LEU A 52 6.74 0.86 -4.32
C LEU A 52 5.38 0.32 -3.87
N PRO A 53 5.38 -0.56 -2.86
CA PRO A 53 4.16 -1.01 -2.24
C PRO A 53 3.49 0.13 -1.48
N PHE A 54 2.17 0.07 -1.39
CA PHE A 54 1.40 0.94 -0.50
C PHE A 54 0.18 0.20 0.06
N GLU A 55 -0.29 0.70 1.19
CA GLU A 55 -1.35 0.08 1.97
C GLU A 55 -2.42 1.11 2.30
N ILE A 56 -3.68 0.66 2.35
CA ILE A 56 -4.81 1.50 2.75
C ILE A 56 -5.63 0.75 3.79
N ASP A 57 -5.90 1.39 4.93
CA ASP A 57 -6.89 0.92 5.88
C ASP A 57 -8.30 1.20 5.33
N ILE A 58 -9.05 0.12 5.08
CA ILE A 58 -10.40 0.16 4.52
C ILE A 58 -11.46 -0.25 5.54
N SER A 59 -11.09 -0.39 6.82
CA SER A 59 -11.94 -0.93 7.90
C SER A 59 -13.28 -0.20 8.03
N SER A 60 -13.27 1.13 7.84
CA SER A 60 -14.47 1.97 7.95
C SER A 60 -15.37 1.94 6.71
N LEU A 61 -14.88 1.40 5.59
CA LEU A 61 -15.57 1.41 4.29
C LEU A 61 -16.15 0.05 3.91
N VAL A 62 -15.64 -1.03 4.50
CA VAL A 62 -16.11 -2.40 4.25
C VAL A 62 -17.30 -2.79 5.12
N LYS A 63 -18.10 -3.72 4.62
CA LYS A 63 -19.26 -4.31 5.30
C LYS A 63 -18.99 -5.77 5.61
N ASN A 64 -19.12 -6.15 6.88
CA ASN A 64 -18.94 -7.54 7.31
C ASN A 64 -20.17 -8.39 6.93
N GLY A 65 -19.93 -9.59 6.39
CA GLY A 65 -21.00 -10.53 6.02
C GLY A 65 -21.77 -10.15 4.74
N GLU A 66 -21.35 -9.10 4.04
CA GLU A 66 -21.92 -8.65 2.77
C GLU A 66 -20.85 -8.61 1.67
N GLU A 67 -21.31 -8.55 0.41
CA GLU A 67 -20.43 -8.28 -0.72
C GLU A 67 -19.90 -6.85 -0.66
N ASN A 68 -18.59 -6.72 -0.86
CA ASN A 68 -17.89 -5.47 -0.96
C ASN A 68 -17.36 -5.28 -2.39
N THR A 69 -17.25 -4.03 -2.82
CA THR A 69 -16.65 -3.69 -4.11
C THR A 69 -15.38 -2.88 -3.89
N ILE A 70 -14.30 -3.25 -4.57
CA ILE A 70 -13.12 -2.42 -4.77
C ILE A 70 -13.08 -1.94 -6.22
N MET A 71 -12.84 -0.66 -6.42
CA MET A 71 -12.55 -0.08 -7.73
C MET A 71 -11.23 0.67 -7.68
N VAL A 72 -10.40 0.49 -8.71
CA VAL A 72 -9.11 1.15 -8.82
C VAL A 72 -9.06 1.90 -10.14
N GLY A 73 -9.01 3.22 -10.06
CA GLY A 73 -8.86 4.12 -11.20
C GLY A 73 -7.38 4.46 -11.35
N ILE A 74 -6.85 4.35 -12.56
CA ILE A 74 -5.42 4.52 -12.81
C ILE A 74 -5.24 5.40 -14.05
N ARG A 75 -4.34 6.38 -13.97
CA ARG A 75 -3.91 7.21 -15.10
C ARG A 75 -2.40 7.06 -15.28
N ASP A 76 -1.95 7.01 -16.53
CA ASP A 76 -0.54 6.93 -16.87
C ASP A 76 0.24 8.11 -16.26
N ARG A 77 1.36 7.81 -15.59
CA ARG A 77 2.28 8.81 -15.02
C ARG A 77 2.74 9.82 -16.07
N LYS A 78 2.92 9.39 -17.32
CA LYS A 78 3.38 10.25 -18.43
C LYS A 78 2.41 11.38 -18.77
N LEU A 79 1.16 11.32 -18.30
CA LEU A 79 0.21 12.43 -18.43
C LEU A 79 0.59 13.66 -17.59
N PHE A 80 1.54 13.50 -16.66
CA PHE A 80 2.02 14.55 -15.75
C PHE A 80 3.47 14.97 -16.03
N ASP A 81 4.08 14.40 -17.08
CA ASP A 81 5.42 14.78 -17.54
C ASP A 81 5.38 16.20 -18.15
N ILE A 82 6.40 17.01 -17.84
CA ILE A 82 6.53 18.38 -18.36
C ILE A 82 7.47 18.34 -19.57
N SER A 83 7.03 18.85 -20.72
CA SER A 83 7.91 19.04 -21.87
C SER A 83 8.66 20.37 -21.78
N ASN A 84 9.94 20.35 -22.15
CA ASN A 84 10.78 21.54 -22.26
C ASN A 84 11.55 21.46 -23.58
N GLU A 85 11.41 22.47 -24.44
CA GLU A 85 12.07 22.53 -25.76
C GLU A 85 13.60 22.44 -25.68
N LYS A 86 14.20 22.85 -24.55
CA LYS A 86 15.65 22.79 -24.32
C LYS A 86 16.12 21.44 -23.76
N TYR A 87 15.23 20.67 -23.13
CA TYR A 87 15.57 19.42 -22.44
C TYR A 87 14.66 18.28 -22.92
N GLU A 88 14.77 17.94 -24.20
CA GLU A 88 13.96 16.89 -24.86
C GLU A 88 14.05 15.51 -24.20
N TYR A 89 15.14 15.20 -23.49
CA TYR A 89 15.35 13.87 -22.90
C TYR A 89 15.00 13.78 -21.41
N MET A 90 14.74 14.89 -20.72
CA MET A 90 14.38 14.93 -19.30
C MET A 90 12.96 15.46 -19.12
N GLN A 91 11.99 14.69 -19.61
CA GLN A 91 10.58 15.05 -19.58
C GLN A 91 9.86 14.57 -18.31
N ALA A 92 10.46 13.63 -17.57
CA ALA A 92 9.85 13.07 -16.38
C ALA A 92 9.84 14.08 -15.23
N THR A 93 8.66 14.52 -14.82
CA THR A 93 8.50 15.47 -13.70
C THR A 93 8.86 14.83 -12.36
N TYR A 94 8.67 13.52 -12.25
CA TYR A 94 8.95 12.72 -11.06
C TYR A 94 9.88 11.56 -11.44
N PRO A 95 10.90 11.26 -10.62
CA PRO A 95 11.83 10.18 -10.90
C PRO A 95 11.05 8.85 -10.94
N PRO A 96 10.98 8.15 -12.08
CA PRO A 96 10.12 6.98 -12.20
C PRO A 96 10.72 5.75 -11.51
N GLY A 97 11.95 5.78 -10.99
CA GLY A 97 12.68 4.59 -10.54
C GLY A 97 13.40 3.88 -11.68
N SER A 98 12.65 3.30 -12.62
CA SER A 98 13.18 2.73 -13.89
C SER A 98 12.58 3.45 -15.10
N THR A 99 13.42 3.67 -16.13
CA THR A 99 13.05 4.32 -17.40
C THR A 99 12.99 3.33 -18.57
N THR A 100 13.33 2.06 -18.35
CA THR A 100 13.30 1.02 -19.38
C THR A 100 11.94 0.35 -19.49
N ASP A 101 11.19 0.31 -18.39
CA ASP A 101 9.90 -0.36 -18.33
C ASP A 101 8.76 0.58 -18.72
N ASN A 102 7.82 0.09 -19.52
CA ASN A 102 6.60 0.80 -19.87
C ASN A 102 5.41 0.28 -19.05
N LEU A 103 5.49 0.49 -17.73
CA LEU A 103 4.46 0.05 -16.78
C LEU A 103 3.30 1.03 -16.70
N ILE A 104 2.09 0.50 -16.66
CA ILE A 104 0.87 1.19 -16.27
C ILE A 104 -0.08 0.15 -15.65
N GLY A 105 -0.80 0.56 -14.62
CA GLY A 105 -1.78 -0.29 -13.98
C GLY A 105 -1.22 -1.12 -12.83
N ILE A 106 -2.03 -2.05 -12.34
CA ILE A 106 -1.62 -3.02 -11.32
C ILE A 106 -0.76 -4.08 -12.01
N TRP A 107 0.52 -4.16 -11.65
CA TRP A 107 1.49 -5.09 -12.27
C TRP A 107 2.17 -6.04 -11.28
N GLN A 108 1.87 -5.89 -9.99
CA GLN A 108 2.21 -6.83 -8.91
C GLN A 108 0.94 -7.19 -8.13
N ASP A 109 1.08 -8.05 -7.11
CA ASP A 109 -0.05 -8.59 -6.38
C ASP A 109 -0.84 -7.53 -5.59
N VAL A 110 -2.13 -7.82 -5.45
CA VAL A 110 -3.05 -7.06 -4.61
C VAL A 110 -3.80 -8.04 -3.73
N PHE A 111 -3.69 -7.84 -2.43
CA PHE A 111 -4.33 -8.70 -1.44
C PHE A 111 -4.91 -7.87 -0.29
N ILE A 112 -5.78 -8.51 0.48
CA ILE A 112 -6.40 -7.91 1.65
C ILE A 112 -6.01 -8.74 2.85
N GLU A 113 -5.63 -8.08 3.93
CA GLU A 113 -5.30 -8.71 5.20
C GLU A 113 -6.20 -8.18 6.31
N ALA A 114 -6.38 -9.01 7.35
CA ALA A 114 -7.03 -8.61 8.58
C ALA A 114 -6.04 -8.66 9.73
N LEU A 115 -5.65 -7.48 10.20
CA LEU A 115 -4.62 -7.28 11.20
C LEU A 115 -5.24 -7.06 12.58
N PRO A 116 -4.61 -7.58 13.66
CA PRO A 116 -5.03 -7.21 14.99
C PRO A 116 -4.74 -5.72 15.24
N PRO A 117 -5.58 -5.04 16.05
CA PRO A 117 -5.41 -3.61 16.36
C PRO A 117 -4.13 -3.32 17.15
N ILE A 118 -3.55 -4.35 17.78
CA ILE A 118 -2.26 -4.27 18.46
C ILE A 118 -1.30 -5.20 17.73
N ARG A 119 -0.22 -4.64 17.17
CA ARG A 119 0.78 -5.41 16.41
C ARG A 119 2.12 -4.71 16.35
N ILE A 120 3.15 -5.49 15.98
CA ILE A 120 4.40 -4.93 15.47
C ILE A 120 4.12 -4.39 14.07
N SER A 121 4.42 -3.12 13.83
CA SER A 121 4.23 -2.45 12.54
C SER A 121 5.53 -2.23 11.78
N ASN A 122 6.68 -2.32 12.44
CA ASN A 122 7.97 -2.23 11.76
C ASN A 122 9.07 -2.89 12.62
N ILE A 123 10.06 -3.47 11.95
CA ILE A 123 11.30 -3.95 12.56
C ILE A 123 12.44 -3.43 11.70
N PHE A 124 13.40 -2.72 12.32
CA PHE A 124 14.64 -2.32 11.68
C PHE A 124 15.82 -3.04 12.34
N ALA A 125 16.51 -3.88 11.57
CA ALA A 125 17.64 -4.67 12.03
C ALA A 125 18.97 -3.94 11.75
N LYS A 126 19.83 -3.82 12.77
CA LYS A 126 21.12 -3.15 12.73
C LYS A 126 22.23 -4.14 13.07
N PRO A 127 22.80 -4.84 12.07
CA PRO A 127 23.93 -5.72 12.29
C PRO A 127 25.22 -4.92 12.51
N ASP A 128 25.99 -5.28 13.56
CA ASP A 128 27.36 -4.82 13.81
C ASP A 128 28.26 -6.06 13.85
N VAL A 129 28.81 -6.41 12.68
CA VAL A 129 29.56 -7.65 12.46
C VAL A 129 30.87 -7.66 13.26
N ASP A 130 31.54 -6.51 13.36
CA ASP A 130 32.82 -6.38 14.09
C ASP A 130 32.65 -6.66 15.59
N LYS A 131 31.46 -6.37 16.13
CA LYS A 131 31.13 -6.58 17.55
C LYS A 131 30.31 -7.85 17.82
N ASP A 132 30.09 -8.69 16.81
CA ASP A 132 29.22 -9.87 16.88
C ASP A 132 27.85 -9.54 17.53
N LYS A 133 27.25 -8.41 17.11
CA LYS A 133 26.03 -7.87 17.70
C LYS A 133 24.96 -7.65 16.63
N LEU A 134 23.72 -8.03 16.94
CA LEU A 134 22.53 -7.66 16.18
C LEU A 134 21.58 -6.88 17.08
N GLU A 135 21.26 -5.64 16.69
CA GLU A 135 20.29 -4.79 17.38
C GLU A 135 19.02 -4.65 16.55
N PHE A 136 17.87 -4.61 17.22
CA PHE A 136 16.57 -4.41 16.58
C PHE A 136 15.89 -3.18 17.15
N GLU A 137 15.37 -2.34 16.27
CA GLU A 137 14.35 -1.34 16.60
C GLU A 137 12.99 -1.89 16.18
N VAL A 138 12.08 -2.02 17.13
CA VAL A 138 10.74 -2.57 16.90
C VAL A 138 9.71 -1.48 17.15
N LYS A 139 8.86 -1.22 16.16
CA LYS A 139 7.71 -0.31 16.28
C LYS A 139 6.46 -1.12 16.57
N LEU A 140 5.79 -0.77 17.66
CA LEU A 140 4.47 -1.30 18.02
C LEU A 140 3.41 -0.25 17.72
N THR A 141 2.25 -0.72 17.25
CA THR A 141 1.06 0.09 17.04
C THR A 141 -0.06 -0.47 17.91
N ASN A 142 -0.81 0.42 18.57
CA ASN A 142 -2.03 0.10 19.30
C ASN A 142 -3.16 1.03 18.82
N HIS A 143 -4.06 0.49 18.01
CA HIS A 143 -5.28 1.15 17.57
C HIS A 143 -6.52 0.67 18.33
N SER A 144 -6.33 -0.08 19.43
CA SER A 144 -7.44 -0.42 20.31
C SER A 144 -7.86 0.79 21.16
N SER A 145 -9.08 0.75 21.68
CA SER A 145 -9.62 1.84 22.52
C SER A 145 -9.04 1.90 23.94
N LYS A 146 -8.12 0.99 24.29
CA LYS A 146 -7.52 0.91 25.63
C LYS A 146 -6.00 0.87 25.55
N GLU A 147 -5.36 1.58 26.48
CA GLU A 147 -3.93 1.39 26.73
C GLU A 147 -3.69 -0.04 27.25
N GLN A 148 -2.60 -0.64 26.78
CA GLN A 148 -2.24 -2.02 27.08
C GLN A 148 -0.87 -2.00 27.74
N LEU A 149 -0.79 -2.51 28.97
CA LEU A 149 0.48 -2.68 29.66
C LEU A 149 1.20 -3.87 29.01
N MET A 150 2.37 -3.62 28.42
CA MET A 150 3.29 -4.69 28.08
C MET A 150 4.13 -5.01 29.32
N ASP A 151 3.94 -6.22 29.85
CA ASP A 151 4.84 -6.76 30.87
C ASP A 151 6.23 -6.88 30.26
N ARG A 152 7.21 -6.22 30.90
CA ARG A 152 8.62 -6.37 30.52
C ARG A 152 9.07 -7.79 30.86
N LEU A 153 9.14 -8.67 29.87
CA LEU A 153 9.94 -9.88 29.97
C LEU A 153 11.40 -9.45 30.08
N ARG A 154 11.94 -9.50 31.31
CA ARG A 154 13.39 -9.38 31.52
C ARG A 154 13.99 -10.70 31.07
N ASN A 155 14.75 -10.67 29.97
CA ASN A 155 15.66 -11.78 29.65
C ASN A 155 16.69 -11.86 30.78
N GLY A 156 16.88 -13.07 31.32
CA GLY A 156 17.91 -13.40 32.31
C GLY A 156 19.30 -13.44 31.70
#